data_AF-A0A0F5W403-F1
#
_entry.id   AF-A0A0F5W403-F1
#
_cell.length_a   1.000
_cell.length_b   1.000
_cell.length_c   1.000
_cell.angle_alpha   90.00
_cell.angle_beta   90.00
_cell.angle_gamma   90.00
#
_symmetry.space_group_name_H-M   'P 1'
#
loop_
_entity.id
_entity.type
_entity.pdbx_description
1 polymer ?
#
loop_
_entity_poly.entity_id
_entity_poly.type
_entity_poly.pdbx_seq_one_letter_code
_entity_poly.pdbx_strand_id
1 'polypeptide(L)'
;MQSQAKIRERERHILTVAVELLSEVGFDRLTFDTMATRAGVSKTTLYRRWPTKQELVIDAVRRRVDFSFTVPDQGSFRADVLEALRRVSNWLKRDGAMLRNLVDAIRRDADLREATERQLAQPLDGMWEEVIDRAQGRGELRSDADLSWLGELAQGVLMNRTLVADVPVTDAFLERLTDEILLPAFTHPT
;
A
#
# COMPACT_ATOMS: atom_id res chain seq x y z
N MET A 1 -4.42 16.65 -26.88
CA MET A 1 -5.02 15.70 -25.91
C MET A 1 -4.48 14.26 -26.05
N GLN A 2 -4.47 13.66 -27.25
CA GLN A 2 -3.96 12.28 -27.47
C GLN A 2 -2.48 12.03 -27.13
N SER A 3 -1.61 13.04 -27.30
CA SER A 3 -0.17 12.92 -26.98
C SER A 3 0.09 12.72 -25.47
N GLN A 4 -0.63 13.45 -24.61
CA GLN A 4 -0.49 13.29 -23.16
C GLN A 4 -1.06 11.96 -22.64
N ALA A 5 -2.12 11.45 -23.26
CA ALA A 5 -2.68 10.15 -22.90
C ALA A 5 -1.67 9.01 -23.16
N LYS A 6 -1.01 9.03 -24.33
CA LYS A 6 0.06 8.07 -24.67
C LYS A 6 1.26 8.17 -23.74
N ILE A 7 1.65 9.37 -23.31
CA ILE A 7 2.74 9.56 -22.35
C ILE A 7 2.37 8.92 -21.00
N ARG A 8 1.18 9.19 -20.47
CA ARG A 8 0.72 8.60 -19.20
C ARG A 8 0.60 7.09 -19.27
N GLU A 9 0.14 6.55 -20.38
CA GLU A 9 0.05 5.10 -20.57
C GLU A 9 1.43 4.43 -20.57
N ARG A 10 2.40 5.04 -21.26
CA ARG A 10 3.78 4.56 -21.24
C ARG A 10 4.40 4.65 -19.86
N GLU A 11 4.20 5.75 -19.14
CA GLU A 11 4.66 5.88 -17.76
C GLU A 11 4.05 4.80 -16.86
N ARG A 12 2.73 4.58 -16.95
CA ARG A 12 2.06 3.49 -16.21
C ARG A 12 2.69 2.13 -16.51
N HIS A 13 2.97 1.84 -17.77
CA HIS A 13 3.62 0.58 -18.15
C HIS A 13 5.02 0.44 -17.52
N ILE A 14 5.84 1.50 -17.57
CA ILE A 14 7.18 1.50 -16.95
C ILE A 14 7.08 1.24 -15.44
N LEU A 15 6.16 1.91 -14.75
CA LEU A 15 5.97 1.74 -13.31
C LEU A 15 5.49 0.33 -12.96
N THR A 16 4.61 -0.26 -13.77
CA THR A 16 4.20 -1.67 -13.61
C THR A 16 5.41 -2.61 -13.73
N VAL A 17 6.24 -2.43 -14.76
CA VAL A 17 7.46 -3.22 -14.95
C VAL A 17 8.42 -3.06 -13.77
N ALA A 18 8.51 -1.87 -13.17
CA ALA A 18 9.35 -1.63 -12.00
C ALA A 18 8.87 -2.44 -10.78
N VAL A 19 7.56 -2.48 -10.53
CA VAL A 19 6.97 -3.30 -9.44
C VAL A 19 7.22 -4.79 -9.67
N GLU A 20 7.06 -5.26 -10.91
CA GLU A 20 7.31 -6.66 -11.27
C GLU A 20 8.79 -7.03 -11.06
N LEU A 21 9.72 -6.23 -11.60
CA LEU A 21 11.15 -6.49 -11.41
C LEU A 21 11.56 -6.38 -9.94
N LEU A 22 11.03 -5.42 -9.19
CA LEU A 22 11.29 -5.31 -7.77
C LEU A 22 10.80 -6.56 -7.01
N SER A 23 9.68 -7.14 -7.42
CA SER A 23 9.17 -8.41 -6.86
C SER A 23 10.05 -9.61 -7.24
N GLU A 24 10.45 -9.70 -8.52
CA GLU A 24 11.18 -10.83 -9.09
C GLU A 24 12.64 -10.91 -8.60
N VAL A 25 13.36 -9.78 -8.66
CA VAL A 25 14.82 -9.78 -8.50
C VAL A 25 15.33 -8.98 -7.31
N GLY A 26 14.46 -8.17 -6.69
CA GLY A 26 14.78 -7.29 -5.57
C GLY A 26 15.46 -5.98 -6.01
N PHE A 27 15.56 -5.03 -5.07
CA PHE A 27 16.05 -3.67 -5.33
C PHE A 27 17.50 -3.64 -5.87
N ASP A 28 18.37 -4.51 -5.35
CA ASP A 28 19.80 -4.50 -5.68
C ASP A 28 20.06 -4.88 -7.14
N ARG A 29 19.27 -5.82 -7.68
CA ARG A 29 19.40 -6.31 -9.07
C ARG A 29 18.53 -5.55 -10.07
N LEU A 30 17.61 -4.71 -9.61
CA LEU A 30 16.87 -3.79 -10.47
C LEU A 30 17.84 -2.70 -10.95
N THR A 31 17.96 -2.52 -12.27
CA THR A 31 18.82 -1.50 -12.88
C THR A 31 18.07 -0.81 -14.03
N PHE A 32 18.55 0.36 -14.47
CA PHE A 32 17.97 1.04 -15.63
C PHE A 32 18.09 0.20 -16.91
N ASP A 33 19.08 -0.70 -16.97
CA ASP A 33 19.32 -1.59 -18.09
C ASP A 33 18.25 -2.69 -18.14
N THR A 34 18.00 -3.35 -17.01
CA THR A 34 16.95 -4.37 -16.92
C THR A 34 15.56 -3.76 -17.10
N MET A 35 15.34 -2.56 -16.56
CA MET A 35 14.12 -1.77 -16.76
C MET A 35 13.89 -1.40 -18.22
N ALA A 36 14.89 -0.79 -18.88
CA ALA A 36 14.81 -0.37 -20.28
C ALA A 36 14.47 -1.56 -21.19
N THR A 37 15.14 -2.69 -20.95
CA THR A 37 14.94 -3.92 -21.70
C THR A 37 13.53 -4.48 -21.50
N ARG A 38 13.06 -4.61 -20.25
CA ARG A 38 11.75 -5.20 -19.94
C ARG A 38 10.58 -4.30 -20.35
N ALA A 39 10.70 -2.98 -20.18
CA ALA A 39 9.66 -2.02 -20.54
C ALA A 39 9.69 -1.58 -22.01
N GLY A 40 10.69 -2.03 -22.80
CA GLY A 40 10.81 -1.67 -24.21
C GLY A 40 11.07 -0.18 -24.45
N VAL A 41 11.85 0.47 -23.57
CA VAL A 41 12.16 1.91 -23.65
C VAL A 41 13.66 2.17 -23.56
N SER A 42 14.12 3.34 -24.03
CA SER A 42 15.52 3.72 -23.87
C SER A 42 15.85 4.12 -22.42
N LYS A 43 17.11 3.93 -21.99
CA LYS A 43 17.60 4.46 -20.70
C LYS A 43 17.44 5.97 -20.61
N THR A 44 17.66 6.70 -21.70
CA THR A 44 17.45 8.15 -21.78
C THR A 44 16.00 8.54 -21.46
N THR A 45 15.02 7.74 -21.88
CA THR A 45 13.61 7.96 -21.52
C THR A 45 13.38 7.81 -20.02
N LEU A 46 14.00 6.81 -19.40
CA LEU A 46 13.91 6.58 -17.96
C LEU A 46 14.61 7.71 -17.17
N TYR A 47 15.87 8.01 -17.47
CA TYR A 47 16.67 9.03 -16.76
C TYR A 47 16.05 10.43 -16.83
N ARG A 48 15.37 10.76 -17.93
CA ARG A 48 14.66 12.04 -18.06
C ARG A 48 13.53 12.19 -17.03
N ARG A 49 12.88 11.09 -16.64
CA ARG A 49 11.72 11.10 -15.75
C ARG A 49 12.08 10.76 -14.31
N TRP A 50 12.97 9.79 -14.14
CA TRP A 50 13.50 9.34 -12.86
C TRP A 50 15.02 9.43 -12.93
N PRO A 51 15.62 10.51 -12.40
CA PRO A 51 17.07 10.68 -12.32
C PRO A 51 17.78 9.53 -11.61
N THR A 52 17.12 8.92 -10.61
CA THR A 52 17.69 7.85 -9.77
C THR A 52 16.82 6.58 -9.77
N LYS A 53 17.43 5.44 -9.39
CA LYS A 53 16.71 4.15 -9.20
C LYS A 53 15.71 4.25 -8.06
N GLN A 54 16.08 4.95 -6.99
CA GLN A 54 15.27 5.21 -5.82
C GLN A 54 13.99 5.96 -6.22
N GLU A 55 14.11 7.03 -7.00
CA GLU A 55 12.93 7.77 -7.47
C GLU A 55 12.01 6.94 -8.36
N LEU A 56 12.57 6.11 -9.26
CA LEU A 56 11.79 5.20 -10.09
C LEU A 56 11.02 4.18 -9.25
N VAL A 57 11.69 3.57 -8.27
CA VAL A 57 11.09 2.56 -7.39
C VAL A 57 10.01 3.18 -6.51
N ILE A 58 10.26 4.33 -5.92
CA ILE A 58 9.30 5.00 -5.03
C ILE A 58 8.06 5.46 -5.81
N ASP A 59 8.22 6.02 -7.01
CA ASP A 59 7.07 6.39 -7.85
C ASP A 59 6.26 5.15 -8.26
N ALA A 60 6.94 4.04 -8.56
CA ALA A 60 6.30 2.77 -8.90
C ALA A 60 5.49 2.20 -7.73
N VAL A 61 6.07 2.20 -6.52
CA VAL A 61 5.43 1.74 -5.29
C VAL A 61 4.24 2.63 -4.94
N ARG A 62 4.42 3.96 -4.96
CA ARG A 62 3.36 4.92 -4.65
C ARG A 62 2.16 4.72 -5.57
N ARG A 63 2.40 4.64 -6.88
CA ARG A 63 1.32 4.44 -7.85
C ARG A 63 0.61 3.11 -7.65
N ARG A 64 1.33 2.06 -7.25
CA ARG A 64 0.75 0.73 -6.96
C ARG A 64 -0.12 0.73 -5.71
N VAL A 65 0.28 1.49 -4.69
CA VAL A 65 -0.45 1.71 -3.44
C VAL A 65 -1.72 2.51 -3.72
N ASP A 66 -1.61 3.71 -4.31
CA ASP A 66 -2.72 4.65 -4.53
C ASP A 66 -3.94 4.02 -5.23
N PHE A 67 -3.74 3.08 -6.15
CA PHE A 67 -4.84 2.43 -6.89
C PHE A 67 -5.62 1.39 -6.10
N SER A 68 -5.17 0.97 -4.92
CA SER A 68 -5.63 -0.28 -4.29
C SER A 68 -6.60 -0.09 -3.12
N PHE A 69 -6.87 1.14 -2.65
CA PHE A 69 -7.41 1.34 -1.29
C PHE A 69 -8.77 2.06 -1.15
N THR A 70 -9.61 2.17 -2.17
CA THR A 70 -10.99 2.67 -1.96
C THR A 70 -11.86 1.59 -1.30
N VAL A 71 -12.59 1.92 -0.23
CA VAL A 71 -13.52 1.00 0.47
C VAL A 71 -14.96 1.45 0.22
N PRO A 72 -15.79 0.67 -0.50
CA PRO A 72 -17.21 1.01 -0.69
C PRO A 72 -17.93 0.99 0.66
N ASP A 73 -18.86 1.93 0.87
CA ASP A 73 -19.71 1.97 2.07
C ASP A 73 -20.54 0.68 2.18
N GLN A 74 -20.28 -0.08 3.24
CA GLN A 74 -20.97 -1.34 3.54
C GLN A 74 -22.16 -1.13 4.51
N GLY A 75 -22.42 0.11 4.94
CA GLY A 75 -23.57 0.47 5.78
C GLY A 75 -23.39 0.22 7.27
N SER A 76 -22.21 -0.22 7.73
CA SER A 76 -21.87 -0.29 9.17
C SER A 76 -20.35 -0.26 9.37
N PHE A 77 -19.90 0.27 10.50
CA PHE A 77 -18.47 0.34 10.84
C PHE A 77 -17.79 -1.03 10.80
N ARG A 78 -18.44 -2.06 11.35
CA ARG A 78 -17.95 -3.45 11.28
C ARG A 78 -17.69 -3.90 9.85
N ALA A 79 -18.68 -3.72 8.97
CA ALA A 79 -18.59 -4.19 7.60
C ALA A 79 -17.55 -3.37 6.80
N ASP A 80 -17.47 -2.07 7.05
CA ASP A 80 -16.47 -1.17 6.47
C ASP A 80 -15.04 -1.58 6.87
N VAL A 81 -14.78 -1.81 8.17
CA VAL A 81 -13.47 -2.27 8.69
C VAL A 81 -13.09 -3.62 8.10
N LEU A 82 -14.02 -4.58 8.06
CA LEU A 82 -13.75 -5.91 7.52
C LEU A 82 -13.42 -5.86 6.02
N GLU A 83 -14.12 -5.02 5.25
CA GLU A 83 -13.83 -4.82 3.82
C GLU A 83 -12.47 -4.13 3.60
N ALA A 84 -12.13 -3.13 4.42
CA ALA A 84 -10.81 -2.49 4.40
C ALA A 84 -9.69 -3.52 4.67
N LEU A 85 -9.85 -4.35 5.70
CA LEU A 85 -8.92 -5.42 6.02
C LEU A 85 -8.77 -6.45 4.89
N ARG A 86 -9.87 -6.84 4.24
CA ARG A 86 -9.85 -7.76 3.09
C ARG A 86 -9.08 -7.16 1.92
N ARG A 87 -9.25 -5.87 1.64
CA ARG A 87 -8.51 -5.16 0.58
C ARG A 87 -7.02 -5.11 0.87
N VAL A 88 -6.64 -4.77 2.09
CA VAL A 88 -5.23 -4.80 2.52
C VAL A 88 -4.66 -6.21 2.42
N SER A 89 -5.38 -7.23 2.90
CA SER A 89 -4.97 -8.64 2.82
C SER A 89 -4.75 -9.09 1.37
N ASN A 90 -5.68 -8.76 0.46
CA ASN A 90 -5.56 -9.10 -0.97
C ASN A 90 -4.41 -8.36 -1.65
N TRP A 91 -4.20 -7.10 -1.28
CA TRP A 91 -3.05 -6.33 -1.75
C TRP A 91 -1.73 -6.93 -1.28
N LEU A 92 -1.62 -7.31 0.00
CA LEU A 92 -0.43 -7.98 0.56
C LEU A 92 -0.18 -9.35 -0.07
N LYS A 93 -1.24 -10.11 -0.40
CA LYS A 93 -1.11 -11.38 -1.14
C LYS A 93 -0.54 -11.15 -2.54
N ARG A 94 -0.97 -10.09 -3.22
CA ARG A 94 -0.54 -9.76 -4.59
C ARG A 94 0.87 -9.16 -4.64
N ASP A 95 1.16 -8.19 -3.78
CA ASP A 95 2.35 -7.33 -3.85
C ASP A 95 3.30 -7.52 -2.65
N GLY A 96 3.07 -8.50 -1.78
CA GLY A 96 3.88 -8.72 -0.57
C GLY A 96 5.36 -9.01 -0.84
N ALA A 97 5.69 -9.68 -1.96
CA ALA A 97 7.08 -9.90 -2.36
C ALA A 97 7.81 -8.59 -2.69
N MET A 98 7.13 -7.70 -3.42
CA MET A 98 7.64 -6.34 -3.69
C MET A 98 7.92 -5.59 -2.39
N LEU A 99 6.96 -5.62 -1.45
CA LEU A 99 7.10 -4.91 -0.17
C LEU A 99 8.22 -5.47 0.70
N ARG A 100 8.38 -6.80 0.78
CA ARG A 100 9.52 -7.40 1.49
C ARG A 100 10.85 -6.91 0.92
N ASN A 101 11.00 -6.97 -0.40
CA ASN A 101 12.21 -6.49 -1.08
C ASN A 101 12.45 -4.99 -0.87
N LEU A 102 11.38 -4.19 -0.83
CA LEU A 102 11.47 -2.75 -0.55
C LEU A 102 11.90 -2.49 0.90
N VAL A 103 11.28 -3.13 1.89
CA VAL A 103 11.60 -2.99 3.31
C VAL A 103 13.06 -3.41 3.56
N ASP A 104 13.50 -4.52 2.98
CA ASP A 104 14.89 -4.97 3.09
C ASP A 104 15.89 -3.99 2.45
N ALA A 105 15.49 -3.31 1.37
CA ALA A 105 16.31 -2.30 0.72
C ALA A 105 16.39 -1.00 1.52
N ILE A 106 15.26 -0.50 2.04
CA ILE A 106 15.19 0.71 2.89
C ILE A 106 16.15 0.61 4.07
N ARG A 107 16.30 -0.58 4.65
CA ARG A 107 17.22 -0.82 5.77
C ARG A 107 18.69 -0.64 5.40
N ARG A 108 19.06 -0.81 4.13
CA ARG A 108 20.44 -0.86 3.63
C ARG A 108 20.84 0.34 2.76
N ASP A 109 19.87 1.09 2.24
CA ASP A 109 20.07 2.24 1.35
C ASP A 109 19.46 3.50 1.97
N ALA A 110 20.32 4.46 2.32
CA ALA A 110 19.90 5.70 2.99
C ALA A 110 19.10 6.63 2.07
N ASP A 111 19.47 6.71 0.78
CA ASP A 111 18.77 7.53 -0.21
C ASP A 111 17.36 7.01 -0.47
N LEU A 112 17.20 5.68 -0.51
CA LEU A 112 15.89 5.03 -0.65
C LEU A 112 15.01 5.27 0.57
N ARG A 113 15.60 5.23 1.77
CA ARG A 113 14.89 5.54 3.02
C ARG A 113 14.37 6.97 3.01
N GLU A 114 15.24 7.94 2.70
CA GLU A 114 14.86 9.35 2.63
C GLU A 114 13.78 9.58 1.56
N ALA A 115 13.91 8.95 0.39
CA ALA A 115 12.91 9.03 -0.67
C ALA A 115 11.56 8.41 -0.25
N THR A 116 11.58 7.32 0.52
CA THR A 116 10.39 6.68 1.10
C THR A 116 9.71 7.61 2.09
N GLU A 117 10.45 8.14 3.08
CA GLU A 117 9.91 9.06 4.10
C GLU A 117 9.27 10.30 3.47
N ARG A 118 9.91 10.86 2.43
CA ARG A 118 9.39 12.04 1.73
C ARG A 118 8.13 11.77 0.91
N GLN A 119 7.95 10.58 0.35
CA GLN A 119 6.94 10.34 -0.71
C GLN A 119 5.88 9.28 -0.38
N LEU A 120 6.11 8.42 0.62
CA LEU A 120 5.21 7.33 0.99
C LEU A 120 4.59 7.48 2.39
N ALA A 121 4.92 8.54 3.12
CA ALA A 121 4.40 8.76 4.48
C ALA A 121 2.91 9.19 4.56
N GLN A 122 2.29 9.57 3.43
CA GLN A 122 0.91 10.11 3.40
C GLN A 122 -0.20 9.28 2.70
N PRO A 123 0.02 8.27 1.84
CA PRO A 123 -1.09 7.73 1.04
C PRO A 123 -2.02 6.70 1.71
N LEU A 124 -1.70 6.19 2.91
CA LEU A 124 -2.42 5.04 3.49
C LEU A 124 -3.53 5.42 4.49
N ASP A 125 -3.66 6.70 4.83
CA ASP A 125 -4.60 7.16 5.86
C ASP A 125 -6.01 7.39 5.30
N GLY A 126 -6.13 7.88 4.06
CA GLY A 126 -7.42 8.28 3.48
C GLY A 126 -8.50 7.19 3.47
N MET A 127 -8.11 5.92 3.28
CA MET A 127 -9.05 4.79 3.35
C MET A 127 -9.67 4.65 4.74
N TRP A 128 -8.85 4.77 5.79
CA TRP A 128 -9.31 4.63 7.16
C TRP A 128 -10.05 5.87 7.64
N GLU A 129 -9.61 7.05 7.20
CA GLU A 129 -10.35 8.31 7.39
C GLU A 129 -11.77 8.21 6.83
N GLU A 130 -11.94 7.72 5.59
CA GLU A 130 -13.26 7.53 4.99
C GLU A 130 -14.14 6.55 5.79
N VAL A 131 -13.57 5.46 6.32
CA VAL A 131 -14.28 4.50 7.16
C VAL A 131 -14.70 5.13 8.51
N ILE A 132 -13.81 5.92 9.10
CA ILE A 132 -14.03 6.63 10.36
C ILE A 132 -15.14 7.67 10.18
N ASP A 133 -15.05 8.53 9.16
CA ASP A 133 -16.00 9.61 8.90
C ASP A 133 -17.42 9.05 8.72
N ARG A 134 -17.58 7.94 7.99
CA ARG A 134 -18.87 7.27 7.83
C ARG A 134 -19.42 6.75 9.14
N ALA A 135 -18.60 6.08 9.94
CA ALA A 135 -19.01 5.53 11.23
C ALA A 135 -19.38 6.62 12.25
N GLN A 136 -18.65 7.75 12.24
CA GLN A 136 -19.00 8.94 13.02
C GLN A 136 -20.33 9.53 12.59
N GLY A 137 -20.56 9.67 11.28
CA GLY A 137 -21.83 10.15 10.73
C GLY A 137 -23.04 9.27 11.10
N ARG A 138 -22.82 7.97 11.33
CA ARG A 138 -23.82 7.01 11.81
C ARG A 138 -23.97 6.97 13.34
N GLY A 139 -23.09 7.63 14.09
CA GLY A 139 -23.09 7.58 15.56
C GLY A 139 -22.70 6.21 16.13
N GLU A 140 -21.93 5.40 15.38
CA GLU A 140 -21.52 4.05 15.76
C GLU A 140 -20.29 4.04 16.69
N LEU A 141 -19.55 5.15 16.71
CA LEU A 141 -18.31 5.30 17.46
C LEU A 141 -18.55 5.97 18.81
N ARG A 142 -17.77 5.54 19.80
CA ARG A 142 -17.75 6.14 21.12
C ARG A 142 -17.12 7.54 21.06
N SER A 143 -17.65 8.48 21.83
CA SER A 143 -17.23 9.89 21.79
C SER A 143 -15.80 10.15 22.28
N ASP A 144 -15.21 9.23 23.05
CA ASP A 144 -13.84 9.31 23.57
C ASP A 144 -12.87 8.37 22.83
N ALA A 145 -13.30 7.75 21.72
CA ALA A 145 -12.46 6.85 20.94
C ALA A 145 -11.33 7.63 20.23
N ASP A 146 -10.09 7.34 20.59
CA ASP A 146 -8.93 7.77 19.81
C ASP A 146 -8.79 6.87 18.58
N LEU A 147 -9.11 7.40 17.40
CA LEU A 147 -9.12 6.64 16.14
C LEU A 147 -7.81 6.82 15.34
N SER A 148 -6.87 7.63 15.84
CA SER A 148 -5.63 7.99 15.13
C SER A 148 -4.74 6.78 14.79
N TRP A 149 -4.91 5.68 15.53
CA TRP A 149 -4.10 4.47 15.44
C TRP A 149 -4.88 3.27 14.86
N LEU A 150 -6.16 3.44 14.45
CA LEU A 150 -6.96 2.35 13.84
C LEU A 150 -6.25 1.77 12.61
N GLY A 151 -5.83 2.66 11.70
CA GLY A 151 -5.13 2.27 10.48
C GLY A 151 -3.78 1.60 10.78
N GLU A 152 -3.02 2.14 11.73
CA GLU A 152 -1.73 1.58 12.15
C GLU A 152 -1.89 0.18 12.75
N LEU A 153 -2.84 -0.03 13.65
CA LEU A 153 -3.14 -1.34 14.24
C LEU A 153 -3.56 -2.36 13.19
N ALA A 154 -4.56 -1.99 12.37
CA ALA A 154 -5.13 -2.86 11.36
C ALA A 154 -4.05 -3.28 10.34
N GLN A 155 -3.26 -2.33 9.84
CA GLN A 155 -2.21 -2.61 8.86
C GLN A 155 -1.01 -3.31 9.49
N GLY A 156 -0.58 -2.88 10.68
CA GLY A 156 0.61 -3.40 11.36
C GLY A 156 0.51 -4.92 11.62
N VAL A 157 -0.65 -5.39 12.07
CA VAL A 157 -0.89 -6.83 12.30
C VAL A 157 -0.83 -7.62 10.98
N LEU A 158 -1.46 -7.10 9.92
CA LEU A 158 -1.47 -7.75 8.61
C LEU A 158 -0.08 -7.77 7.96
N MET A 159 0.66 -6.66 8.05
CA MET A 159 2.04 -6.55 7.58
C MET A 159 2.98 -7.46 8.36
N ASN A 160 2.87 -7.54 9.68
CA ASN A 160 3.67 -8.45 10.49
C ASN A 160 3.45 -9.91 10.06
N ARG A 161 2.18 -10.34 9.96
CA ARG A 161 1.85 -11.71 9.54
C ARG A 161 2.39 -12.04 8.14
N THR A 162 2.30 -11.10 7.20
CA THR A 162 2.65 -11.34 5.79
C THR A 162 4.14 -11.16 5.49
N LEU A 163 4.78 -10.15 6.09
CA LEU A 163 6.15 -9.75 5.75
C LEU A 163 7.19 -10.36 6.71
N VAL A 164 6.82 -10.63 7.95
CA VAL A 164 7.74 -11.09 8.99
C VAL A 164 7.49 -12.55 9.35
N ALA A 165 6.25 -12.89 9.73
CA ALA A 165 5.93 -14.22 10.24
C ALA A 165 5.62 -15.25 9.14
N ASP A 166 5.38 -14.79 7.91
CA ASP A 166 4.95 -15.60 6.76
C ASP A 166 3.74 -16.51 7.07
N VAL A 167 2.77 -15.98 7.83
CA VAL A 167 1.56 -16.70 8.23
C VAL A 167 0.37 -16.20 7.41
N PRO A 168 -0.47 -17.09 6.84
CA PRO A 168 -1.64 -16.69 6.08
C PRO A 168 -2.58 -15.76 6.85
N VAL A 169 -3.14 -14.78 6.13
CA VAL A 169 -4.24 -13.93 6.56
C VAL A 169 -5.54 -14.49 5.98
N THR A 170 -6.29 -15.21 6.82
CA THR A 170 -7.56 -15.86 6.48
C THR A 170 -8.75 -14.96 6.82
N ASP A 171 -9.89 -15.17 6.17
CA ASP A 171 -11.12 -14.42 6.49
C ASP A 171 -11.54 -14.58 7.95
N ALA A 172 -11.45 -15.80 8.50
CA ALA A 172 -11.72 -16.04 9.93
C ALA A 172 -10.79 -15.25 10.87
N PHE A 173 -9.54 -15.01 10.45
CA PHE A 173 -8.63 -14.15 11.21
C PHE A 173 -9.04 -12.67 11.12
N LEU A 174 -9.46 -12.20 9.94
CA LEU A 174 -9.94 -10.83 9.75
C LEU A 174 -11.22 -10.55 10.54
N GLU A 175 -12.15 -11.51 10.56
CA GLU A 175 -13.38 -11.45 11.36
C GLU A 175 -13.05 -11.34 12.84
N ARG A 176 -12.19 -12.21 13.37
CA ARG A 176 -11.75 -12.14 14.77
C ARG A 176 -11.02 -10.85 15.11
N LEU A 177 -10.11 -10.39 14.25
CA LEU A 177 -9.41 -9.11 14.45
C LEU A 177 -10.41 -7.95 14.54
N THR A 178 -11.44 -7.97 13.69
CA THR A 178 -12.51 -6.97 13.68
C THR A 178 -13.35 -7.04 14.96
N ASP A 179 -13.85 -8.23 15.30
CA ASP A 179 -14.87 -8.42 16.33
C ASP A 179 -14.30 -8.41 17.75
N GLU A 180 -13.10 -8.95 17.94
CA GLU A 180 -12.51 -9.14 19.27
C GLU A 180 -11.58 -7.99 19.68
N ILE A 181 -11.03 -7.24 18.72
CA ILE A 181 -10.01 -6.22 18.97
C ILE A 181 -10.44 -4.84 18.48
N LEU A 182 -10.72 -4.70 17.19
CA LEU A 182 -10.93 -3.37 16.60
C LEU A 182 -12.28 -2.77 17.04
N LEU A 183 -13.40 -3.49 16.91
CA LEU A 183 -14.70 -2.95 17.33
C LEU A 183 -14.75 -2.62 18.82
N PRO A 184 -14.37 -3.51 19.76
CA PRO A 184 -14.46 -3.21 21.18
C PRO A 184 -13.59 -2.02 21.61
N ALA A 185 -12.53 -1.70 20.86
CA ALA A 185 -11.71 -0.53 21.13
C ALA A 185 -12.42 0.80 20.80
N PHE A 186 -13.32 0.82 19.82
CA PHE A 186 -13.85 2.06 19.23
C PHE A 186 -15.37 2.24 19.34
N THR A 187 -16.13 1.16 19.52
CA THR A 187 -17.59 1.22 19.64
C THR A 187 -18.05 1.19 21.09
N HIS A 188 -19.33 1.51 21.32
CA HIS A 188 -19.95 1.30 22.61
C HIS A 188 -19.94 -0.19 22.98
N PRO A 189 -19.73 -0.54 24.26
CA PRO A 189 -19.96 -1.91 24.72
C PRO A 189 -21.42 -2.26 24.48
N THR A 190 -21.65 -3.39 23.81
CA THR A 190 -22.97 -3.97 23.56
C THR A 190 -23.60 -4.50 24.84
#